data_AF-A0A1S3QWK1-F1
#
_entry.id   AF-A0A1S3QWK1-F1
#
_cell.length_a   1.000
_cell.length_b   1.000
_cell.length_c   1.000
_cell.angle_alpha   90.00
_cell.angle_beta   90.00
_cell.angle_gamma   90.00
#
_symmetry.space_group_name_H-M   'P 1'
#
loop_
_entity.id
_entity.type
_entity.pdbx_description
1 polymer ?
#
loop_
_entity_poly.entity_id
_entity_poly.type
_entity_poly.pdbx_seq_one_letter_code
_entity_poly.pdbx_strand_id
1 'polypeptide(L)'
;MDSPMCLDENADGELHVVPGAIKYLTGLNQKVIVVAVVGLYRTGKSYLMNKLAGKRKGFTLGATIQSKTKGIWMWCVPHPEKRDHTLVLLDTEGLGDVEKGDSKNDAWIFSLAILLSSTLVYNS
;
A
#
# COMPACT_ATOMS: atom_id res chain seq x y z
N MET A 1 9.61 10.60 2.63
CA MET A 1 9.10 10.76 1.25
C MET A 1 7.93 11.74 1.27
N ASP A 2 7.79 12.60 0.25
CA ASP A 2 6.77 13.68 0.27
C ASP A 2 5.35 13.21 -0.05
N SER A 3 5.20 12.17 -0.88
CA SER A 3 3.92 11.55 -1.25
C SER A 3 4.07 10.03 -1.38
N PRO A 4 2.99 9.25 -1.45
CA PRO A 4 3.08 7.82 -1.79
C PRO A 4 3.52 7.57 -3.23
N MET A 5 4.00 6.36 -3.51
CA MET A 5 4.31 5.87 -4.86
C MET A 5 3.84 4.43 -5.05
N CYS A 6 3.53 4.05 -6.29
CA CYS A 6 3.20 2.67 -6.64
C CYS A 6 4.44 1.78 -6.48
N LEU A 7 4.29 0.65 -5.78
CA LEU A 7 5.31 -0.38 -5.59
C LEU A 7 5.10 -1.52 -6.60
N ASP A 8 3.88 -2.06 -6.63
CA ASP A 8 3.46 -3.08 -7.58
C ASP A 8 2.24 -2.54 -8.32
N GLU A 9 2.37 -2.35 -9.63
CA GLU A 9 1.26 -1.96 -10.49
C GLU A 9 0.46 -3.20 -10.87
N ASN A 10 -0.86 -3.10 -10.84
CA ASN A 10 -1.75 -4.13 -11.34
C ASN A 10 -2.30 -3.68 -12.69
N ALA A 11 -1.76 -4.24 -13.77
CA ALA A 11 -2.11 -3.90 -15.15
C ALA A 11 -2.44 -5.18 -15.92
N ASP A 12 -3.53 -5.17 -16.68
CA ASP A 12 -3.95 -6.28 -17.56
C ASP A 12 -4.02 -7.68 -16.90
N GLY A 13 -4.25 -7.74 -15.59
CA GLY A 13 -4.33 -8.99 -14.85
C GLY A 13 -3.01 -9.47 -14.26
N GLU A 14 -1.92 -8.74 -14.44
CA GLU A 14 -0.60 -9.07 -13.91
C GLU A 14 -0.07 -8.00 -12.93
N LEU A 15 0.74 -8.45 -11.97
CA LEU A 15 1.44 -7.59 -11.03
C LEU A 15 2.85 -7.31 -11.52
N HIS A 16 3.16 -6.03 -11.73
CA HIS A 16 4.48 -5.57 -12.17
C HIS A 16 5.13 -4.68 -11.12
N VAL A 17 6.34 -5.06 -10.71
CA VAL A 17 7.15 -4.25 -9.80
C VAL A 17 7.57 -2.94 -10.48
N VAL A 18 7.38 -1.81 -9.82
CA VAL A 18 7.78 -0.49 -10.30
C VAL A 18 9.27 -0.24 -10.01
N PRO A 19 10.16 -0.12 -11.02
CA PRO A 19 11.60 -0.01 -10.80
C PRO A 19 12.02 1.19 -9.94
N GLY A 20 11.29 2.31 -10.06
CA GLY A 20 11.52 3.50 -9.24
C GLY A 20 11.30 3.26 -7.75
N ALA A 21 10.32 2.41 -7.38
CA ALA A 21 10.06 2.04 -6.00
C ALA A 21 11.17 1.17 -5.44
N ILE A 22 11.64 0.18 -6.20
CA ILE A 22 12.77 -0.67 -5.81
C ILE A 22 14.03 0.17 -5.62
N LYS A 23 14.33 1.07 -6.56
CA LYS A 23 15.48 1.99 -6.43
C LYS A 23 15.40 2.82 -5.15
N TYR A 24 14.22 3.35 -4.82
CA TYR A 24 14.01 4.09 -3.58
C TYR A 24 14.28 3.21 -2.34
N LEU A 25 13.70 2.01 -2.30
CA LEU A 25 13.86 1.08 -1.17
C LEU A 25 15.32 0.63 -0.99
N THR A 26 16.04 0.34 -2.09
CA THR A 26 17.46 -0.05 -2.04
C THR A 26 18.37 1.08 -1.55
N GLY A 27 17.92 2.34 -1.62
CA GLY A 27 18.65 3.49 -1.08
C GLY A 27 18.39 3.76 0.41
N LEU A 28 17.51 3.00 1.07
CA LEU A 28 17.23 3.17 2.49
C LEU A 28 18.36 2.56 3.33
N ASN A 29 19.02 3.39 4.13
CA ASN A 29 20.09 2.97 5.04
C ASN A 29 19.59 2.69 6.48
N GLN A 30 18.29 2.88 6.74
CA GLN A 30 17.66 2.71 8.04
C GLN A 30 16.92 1.37 8.13
N LYS A 31 16.70 0.88 9.37
CA LYS A 31 15.84 -0.29 9.59
C LYS A 31 14.41 0.04 9.18
N VAL A 32 13.70 -0.92 8.59
CA VAL A 32 12.33 -0.72 8.13
C VAL A 32 11.34 -1.45 9.04
N ILE A 33 10.18 -0.84 9.28
CA ILE A 33 9.01 -1.47 9.88
C ILE A 33 7.88 -1.29 8.87
N VAL A 34 7.28 -2.40 8.44
CA VAL A 34 6.29 -2.39 7.36
C VAL A 34 4.89 -2.62 7.94
N VAL A 35 3.98 -1.68 7.72
CA VAL A 35 2.55 -1.84 8.03
C VAL A 35 1.79 -1.90 6.71
N ALA A 36 1.13 -3.03 6.45
CA ALA A 36 0.27 -3.19 5.28
C ALA A 36 -1.20 -3.20 5.69
N VAL A 37 -2.07 -2.63 4.86
CA VAL A 37 -3.52 -2.72 5.04
C VAL A 37 -4.16 -3.43 3.85
N VAL A 38 -5.02 -4.40 4.13
CA VAL A 38 -5.81 -5.14 3.15
C VAL A 38 -7.28 -5.14 3.56
N GLY A 39 -8.17 -5.44 2.62
CA GLY A 39 -9.61 -5.50 2.88
C GLY A 39 -10.43 -5.08 1.69
N LEU A 40 -11.75 -5.19 1.81
CA LEU A 40 -12.69 -4.89 0.73
C LEU A 40 -12.50 -3.48 0.18
N TYR A 41 -12.83 -3.28 -1.09
CA TYR A 41 -12.83 -1.95 -1.68
C TYR A 41 -13.74 -0.99 -0.87
N ARG A 42 -13.32 0.29 -0.78
CA ARG A 42 -14.04 1.38 -0.08
C ARG A 42 -14.29 1.22 1.43
N THR A 43 -13.53 0.40 2.14
CA THR A 43 -13.62 0.30 3.61
C THR A 43 -12.81 1.35 4.38
N GLY A 44 -12.17 2.31 3.70
CA GLY A 44 -11.41 3.39 4.35
C GLY A 44 -9.92 3.11 4.61
N LYS A 45 -9.34 2.07 3.98
CA LYS A 45 -7.92 1.70 4.09
C LYS A 45 -6.95 2.88 3.92
N SER A 46 -7.00 3.55 2.77
CA SER A 46 -6.13 4.71 2.47
C SER A 46 -6.30 5.86 3.47
N TYR A 47 -7.49 6.04 4.02
CA TYR A 47 -7.74 7.02 5.08
C TYR A 47 -7.01 6.64 6.37
N LEU A 48 -7.10 5.38 6.80
CA LEU A 48 -6.37 4.87 7.96
C LEU A 48 -4.85 5.01 7.77
N MET A 49 -4.33 4.68 6.59
CA MET A 49 -2.89 4.80 6.30
C MET A 49 -2.41 6.25 6.32
N ASN A 50 -3.22 7.20 5.84
CA ASN A 50 -2.90 8.64 5.96
C ASN A 50 -2.85 9.10 7.43
N LYS A 51 -3.72 8.55 8.29
CA LYS A 51 -3.66 8.80 9.74
C LYS A 51 -2.39 8.26 10.38
N LEU A 52 -1.98 7.04 10.02
CA LEU A 52 -0.71 6.45 10.48
C LEU A 52 0.50 7.25 10.01
N ALA A 53 0.46 7.82 8.81
CA ALA A 53 1.51 8.71 8.31
C ALA A 53 1.57 10.07 9.04
N GLY A 54 0.56 10.41 9.85
CA GLY A 54 0.45 11.73 10.49
C GLY A 54 0.20 12.87 9.51
N LYS A 55 -0.33 12.60 8.31
CA LYS A 55 -0.51 13.58 7.24
C LYS A 55 -1.96 13.64 6.77
N ARG A 56 -2.43 14.83 6.40
CA ARG A 56 -3.79 15.04 5.85
C ARG A 56 -3.91 14.70 4.36
N LYS A 57 -2.81 14.81 3.62
CA LYS A 57 -2.69 14.47 2.19
C LYS A 57 -1.62 13.40 2.03
N GLY A 58 -1.89 12.39 1.22
CA GLY A 58 -1.06 11.21 1.07
C GLY A 58 -1.68 10.25 0.06
N PHE A 59 -2.04 9.05 0.49
CA PHE A 59 -2.75 8.08 -0.33
C PHE A 59 -4.07 8.68 -0.83
N THR A 60 -4.33 8.50 -2.13
CA THR A 60 -5.53 9.04 -2.79
C THR A 60 -6.77 8.39 -2.21
N LEU A 61 -7.72 9.21 -1.75
CA LEU A 61 -9.01 8.72 -1.28
C LEU A 61 -9.94 8.51 -2.48
N GLY A 62 -10.49 7.30 -2.64
CA GLY A 62 -11.54 7.02 -3.61
C GLY A 62 -12.88 7.57 -3.11
N ALA A 63 -13.46 8.55 -3.81
CA ALA A 63 -14.82 9.04 -3.58
C ALA A 63 -15.82 8.56 -4.66
N THR A 64 -15.36 7.75 -5.62
CA THR A 64 -16.07 7.35 -6.83
C THR A 64 -16.14 5.82 -6.96
N ILE A 65 -16.91 5.33 -7.94
CA ILE A 65 -17.15 3.90 -8.10
C ILE A 65 -15.87 3.13 -8.50
N GLN A 66 -15.02 3.73 -9.33
CA GLN A 66 -13.74 3.14 -9.73
C GLN A 66 -12.74 3.00 -8.59
N SER A 67 -12.11 1.83 -8.50
CA SER A 67 -10.93 1.61 -7.64
C SER A 67 -9.77 2.47 -8.12
N LYS A 68 -9.32 3.39 -7.25
CA LYS A 68 -8.19 4.29 -7.55
C LYS A 68 -6.84 3.67 -7.21
N THR A 69 -6.77 2.85 -6.17
CA THR A 69 -5.54 2.13 -5.81
C THR A 69 -5.52 0.85 -6.63
N LYS A 70 -4.69 0.82 -7.68
CA LYS A 70 -4.36 -0.40 -8.43
C LYS A 70 -3.05 -0.95 -7.92
N GLY A 71 -3.03 -2.25 -7.62
CA GLY A 71 -1.88 -2.94 -7.05
C GLY A 71 -1.55 -2.54 -5.61
N ILE A 72 -0.26 -2.35 -5.30
CA ILE A 72 0.26 -2.04 -3.96
C ILE A 72 0.99 -0.69 -4.02
N TRP A 73 0.60 0.22 -3.13
CA TRP A 73 1.22 1.54 -3.01
C TRP A 73 2.00 1.62 -1.71
N MET A 74 3.18 2.22 -1.77
CA MET A 74 4.04 2.41 -0.60
C MET A 74 4.21 3.89 -0.24
N TRP A 75 4.38 4.16 1.06
CA TRP A 75 4.80 5.46 1.54
C TRP A 75 5.77 5.32 2.71
N CYS A 76 6.98 5.84 2.52
CA CYS A 76 8.04 5.80 3.53
C CYS A 76 8.09 7.11 4.32
N VAL A 77 7.87 7.02 5.63
CA VAL A 77 7.89 8.13 6.58
C VAL A 77 8.81 7.80 7.78
N PRO A 78 9.34 8.79 8.51
CA PRO A 78 10.07 8.54 9.75
C PRO A 78 9.17 7.81 10.75
N HIS A 79 9.69 6.80 11.46
CA HIS A 79 8.92 6.13 12.51
C HIS A 79 8.68 7.11 13.68
N PRO A 80 7.44 7.26 14.18
CA PRO A 80 7.10 8.30 15.17
C PRO A 80 7.86 8.15 16.50
N GLU A 81 8.19 6.92 16.89
CA GLU A 81 8.87 6.63 18.16
C GLU A 81 10.33 6.18 18.04
N LYS A 82 10.77 5.71 16.86
CA LYS A 82 12.06 5.02 16.66
C LYS A 82 12.92 5.82 15.68
N ARG A 83 13.83 6.65 16.20
CA ARG A 83 14.59 7.63 15.42
C ARG A 83 15.39 7.05 14.24
N ASP A 84 15.90 5.83 14.38
CA ASP A 84 16.73 5.18 13.34
C ASP A 84 15.94 4.21 12.45
N HIS A 85 14.60 4.33 12.43
CA HIS A 85 13.72 3.47 11.65
C HIS A 85 12.85 4.26 10.68
N THR A 86 12.63 3.65 9.52
CA THR A 86 11.63 4.07 8.53
C THR A 86 10.38 3.24 8.73
N LEU A 87 9.23 3.91 8.84
CA LEU A 87 7.92 3.28 8.74
C LEU A 87 7.52 3.25 7.27
N VAL A 88 7.34 2.04 6.74
CA VAL A 88 6.85 1.79 5.38
C VAL A 88 5.38 1.42 5.47
N LEU A 89 4.54 2.26 4.88
CA LEU A 89 3.10 2.09 4.83
C LEU A 89 2.74 1.47 3.48
N LEU A 90 2.11 0.30 3.45
CA LEU A 90 1.60 -0.34 2.24
C LEU A 90 0.07 -0.26 2.21
N ASP A 91 -0.48 0.52 1.29
CA ASP A 91 -1.91 0.59 1.00
C ASP A 91 -2.21 -0.24 -0.24
N THR A 92 -3.11 -1.22 -0.12
CA THR A 92 -3.41 -2.13 -1.21
C THR A 92 -4.69 -1.77 -1.94
N GLU A 93 -4.79 -2.23 -3.18
CA GLU A 93 -6.05 -2.33 -3.89
C GLU A 93 -7.12 -3.03 -3.05
N GLY A 94 -8.37 -2.63 -3.24
CA GLY A 94 -9.51 -3.25 -2.58
C GLY A 94 -9.80 -4.63 -3.13
N LEU A 95 -9.98 -5.58 -2.23
CA LEU A 95 -10.42 -6.94 -2.57
C LEU A 95 -11.88 -6.93 -3.02
N GLY A 96 -12.24 -7.81 -3.95
CA GLY A 96 -13.61 -7.99 -4.42
C GLY A 96 -14.14 -6.83 -5.25
N ASP A 97 -13.26 -6.07 -5.89
CA ASP A 97 -13.68 -5.01 -6.82
C ASP A 97 -14.38 -5.63 -8.03
N VAL A 98 -15.69 -5.41 -8.12
CA VAL A 98 -16.54 -5.97 -9.18
C VAL A 98 -16.19 -5.46 -10.57
N GLU A 99 -15.52 -4.31 -10.70
CA GLU A 99 -15.09 -3.77 -12.01
C GLU A 99 -13.83 -4.47 -12.55
N LYS A 100 -13.11 -5.23 -11.71
CA LYS A 100 -11.84 -5.89 -12.07
C LYS A 100 -12.01 -7.15 -12.92
N GLY A 101 -13.14 -7.86 -12.77
CA GLY A 101 -13.43 -9.11 -13.48
C GLY A 101 -12.52 -10.32 -13.13
N ASP A 102 -11.34 -10.11 -12.53
CA ASP A 102 -10.37 -11.17 -12.18
C ASP A 102 -10.02 -11.19 -10.69
N SER A 103 -10.42 -12.27 -10.01
CA SER A 103 -10.18 -12.51 -8.58
C SER A 103 -8.77 -13.03 -8.26
N LYS A 104 -7.95 -13.42 -9.25
CA LYS A 104 -6.59 -13.96 -8.99
C LYS A 104 -5.67 -12.92 -8.37
N ASN A 105 -5.73 -11.68 -8.85
CA ASN A 105 -4.90 -10.59 -8.33
C ASN A 105 -5.19 -10.26 -6.87
N ASP A 106 -6.42 -10.45 -6.41
CA ASP A 106 -6.78 -10.19 -5.02
C ASP A 106 -6.04 -11.14 -4.06
N ALA A 107 -5.93 -12.42 -4.43
CA ALA A 107 -5.19 -13.41 -3.64
C ALA A 107 -3.68 -13.11 -3.63
N TRP A 108 -3.11 -12.67 -4.76
CA TRP A 108 -1.70 -12.30 -4.84
C TRP A 108 -1.39 -11.03 -4.04
N ILE A 109 -2.21 -9.98 -4.17
CA ILE A 109 -2.06 -8.74 -3.40
C ILE A 109 -2.16 -9.03 -1.90
N PHE A 110 -3.12 -9.85 -1.48
CA PHE A 110 -3.26 -10.25 -0.09
C PHE A 110 -2.03 -11.03 0.42
N SER A 111 -1.54 -11.99 -0.39
CA SER A 111 -0.37 -12.80 -0.04
C SER A 111 0.90 -11.97 0.05
N LEU A 112 1.13 -11.06 -0.90
CA LEU A 112 2.27 -10.14 -0.89
C LEU A 112 2.22 -9.20 0.31
N ALA A 113 1.04 -8.64 0.63
CA ALA A 113 0.86 -7.80 1.81
C ALA A 113 1.24 -8.54 3.10
N ILE A 114 0.86 -9.82 3.24
CA ILE A 114 1.30 -10.66 4.37
C ILE A 114 2.83 -10.78 4.38
N LEU A 115 3.42 -11.25 3.29
CA LEU A 115 4.85 -11.58 3.21
C LEU A 115 5.76 -10.37 3.40
N LEU A 116 5.33 -9.19 2.94
CA LEU A 116 6.11 -7.95 3.03
C LEU A 116 5.92 -7.22 4.37
N SER A 117 4.84 -7.49 5.09
CA SER A 117 4.49 -6.72 6.30
C SER A 117 5.16 -7.24 7.57
N SER A 118 5.53 -6.30 8.45
CA SER A 118 5.78 -6.59 9.87
C SER A 118 4.47 -6.64 10.66
N THR A 119 3.44 -5.94 10.19
CA THR A 119 2.09 -5.96 10.73
C THR A 119 1.09 -5.81 9.61
N LEU A 120 0.15 -6.76 9.51
CA LEU A 120 -0.97 -6.71 8.59
C LEU A 120 -2.21 -6.18 9.31
N VAL A 121 -2.83 -5.16 8.75
CA VAL A 121 -4.14 -4.66 9.17
C VAL A 121 -5.19 -5.19 8.19
N TYR A 122 -6.12 -6.00 8.69
CA TYR A 122 -7.30 -6.40 7.92
C TYR A 122 -8.45 -5.44 8.22
N ASN A 123 -8.97 -4.78 7.20
CA ASN A 123 -9.98 -3.74 7.31
C ASN A 123 -11.30 -4.17 6.64
N SER A 124 -12.26 -4.61 7.46
CA SER A 124 -13.59 -5.10 7.06
C SER A 124 -14.64 -4.00 7.03
#